data_AF-D2VYM3-F1
#
_entry.id   AF-D2VYM3-F1
#
_cell.length_a   1.000
_cell.length_b   1.000
_cell.length_c   1.000
_cell.angle_alpha   90.00
_cell.angle_beta   90.00
_cell.angle_gamma   90.00
#
_symmetry.space_group_name_H-M   'P 1'
#
loop_
_entity.id
_entity.type
_entity.pdbx_description
1 polymer ?
#
loop_
_entity_poly.entity_id
_entity_poly.type
_entity_poly.pdbx_seq_one_letter_code
_entity_poly.pdbx_strand_id
1 'polypeptide(L)'
;MKREAPFSASEPLIYPRIETLDQVIENIGTTRGFVIQSNNDFTFVSYKVVSSDSFPFIPHLIDENTKQLNINLDSYEEIERRLLRREIRGLCFDRESRRIVGRSMPKFFNVDEKEETNFKIIEKLISELKKKTGKERPFTLLEKLDGSLCTPIIEFLKDDSGEKKHFRLRFRTKLDYQNDHSQSIEEFVYELEKLNLVKGQSSDVSEQDEINREYHEKRKKLHESKLPLFAIESVKDGRECESTRDIPFVIDFGMHSLEDQLKDKGSYAQLVKFCVEWMNRGYTPLFEYFSPDHRVVVNYGNKPFISLLALRHTILGSFIPYEEMKSSCKGYGIECVKSCENPEIISQTDMKGIKKAIEDEKGHEGYVMVLSNGYMYKIKSDWYLNIHKTNEMLITESMREGRIWFMIFDNKLDDVLPHVHSLDHKARLEEFNDKVLYHLNRTIDYMMSLVKKIEMAMKDSEEKNTNILFVNIAKEVCKNEKTSYFLNAILKCRGLLEKKKSNSETVPPLETQDSEVASVLLEVFIGYMKPLLKKIETVREAITFHVGLLENDNSTKYSYNSQEEAIKDLILFNSNNHSNASSSSLLEDEEV
;
A
#
# COMPACT_ATOMS: atom_id res chain seq x y z
N MET A 1 -33.82 -9.82 32.46
CA MET A 1 -33.80 -11.22 31.97
C MET A 1 -32.43 -11.47 31.37
N LYS A 2 -31.65 -12.41 31.93
CA LYS A 2 -30.37 -12.82 31.35
C LYS A 2 -30.67 -13.44 29.98
N ARG A 3 -30.13 -12.88 28.89
CA ARG A 3 -30.19 -13.52 27.56
C ARG A 3 -29.41 -14.83 27.66
N GLU A 4 -30.08 -15.96 27.52
CA GLU A 4 -29.40 -17.24 27.32
C GLU A 4 -28.63 -17.16 26.00
N ALA A 5 -27.34 -17.50 26.03
CA ALA A 5 -26.45 -17.42 24.86
C ALA A 5 -26.93 -18.41 23.78
N PRO A 6 -27.26 -17.96 22.56
CA PRO A 6 -27.92 -18.80 21.55
C PRO A 6 -26.97 -19.73 20.79
N PHE A 7 -25.80 -20.10 21.33
CA PHE A 7 -24.81 -20.91 20.62
C PHE A 7 -24.27 -22.03 21.49
N SER A 8 -24.36 -23.27 20.99
CA SER A 8 -23.64 -24.41 21.57
C SER A 8 -22.15 -24.09 21.63
N ALA A 9 -21.54 -24.25 22.80
CA ALA A 9 -20.18 -23.86 23.15
C ALA A 9 -19.02 -24.53 22.37
N SER A 10 -19.24 -25.07 21.17
CA SER A 10 -18.26 -25.86 20.42
C SER A 10 -17.60 -25.14 19.24
N GLU A 11 -18.13 -24.02 18.76
CA GLU A 11 -17.50 -23.23 17.69
C GLU A 11 -17.42 -21.75 18.07
N PRO A 12 -16.24 -21.12 17.95
CA PRO A 12 -16.09 -19.73 18.31
C PRO A 12 -16.87 -18.81 17.36
N LEU A 13 -17.59 -17.85 17.94
CA LEU A 13 -18.28 -16.80 17.21
C LEU A 13 -17.24 -15.89 16.52
N ILE A 14 -16.97 -16.14 15.24
CA ILE A 14 -16.02 -15.33 14.45
C ILE A 14 -16.72 -14.14 13.78
N TYR A 15 -18.03 -14.24 13.58
CA TYR A 15 -18.87 -13.17 13.04
C TYR A 15 -20.03 -12.88 13.99
N PRO A 16 -20.18 -11.65 14.48
CA PRO A 16 -21.29 -11.30 15.36
C PRO A 16 -22.58 -11.17 14.54
N ARG A 17 -23.70 -11.53 15.16
CA ARG A 17 -25.02 -11.32 14.58
C ARG A 17 -25.36 -9.82 14.62
N ILE A 18 -25.62 -9.22 13.46
CA ILE A 18 -26.03 -7.82 13.34
C ILE A 18 -27.40 -7.79 12.68
N GLU A 19 -28.35 -7.14 13.35
CA GLU A 19 -29.73 -6.99 12.90
C GLU A 19 -30.12 -5.53 12.74
N THR A 20 -29.68 -4.67 13.66
CA THR A 20 -30.12 -3.28 13.73
C THR A 20 -28.97 -2.30 13.82
N LEU A 21 -29.22 -1.07 13.39
CA LEU A 21 -28.30 0.04 13.51
C LEU A 21 -27.95 0.36 14.97
N ASP A 22 -28.89 0.17 15.91
CA ASP A 22 -28.69 0.47 17.33
C ASP A 22 -27.61 -0.39 17.96
N GLN A 23 -27.53 -1.68 17.59
CA GLN A 23 -26.42 -2.55 18.00
C GLN A 23 -25.08 -1.96 17.59
N VAL A 24 -24.98 -1.38 16.39
CA VAL A 24 -23.74 -0.79 15.90
C VAL A 24 -23.41 0.53 16.61
N ILE A 25 -24.40 1.41 16.80
CA ILE A 25 -24.21 2.69 17.48
C ILE A 25 -23.71 2.48 18.91
N GLU A 26 -24.31 1.54 19.65
CA GLU A 26 -23.91 1.20 21.00
C GLU A 26 -22.44 0.73 21.06
N ASN A 27 -22.02 -0.08 20.08
CA ASN A 27 -20.67 -0.63 20.02
C ASN A 27 -19.61 0.37 19.53
N ILE A 28 -19.99 1.36 18.71
CA ILE A 28 -19.15 2.52 18.41
C ILE A 28 -18.90 3.32 19.69
N GLY A 29 -19.95 3.58 20.47
CA GLY A 29 -19.88 4.39 21.68
C GLY A 29 -19.28 5.76 21.40
N THR A 30 -18.24 6.14 22.16
CA THR A 30 -17.53 7.42 22.03
C THR A 30 -16.28 7.34 21.13
N THR A 31 -16.02 6.19 20.49
CA THR A 31 -14.82 5.99 19.68
C THR A 31 -14.86 6.84 18.41
N ARG A 32 -13.82 7.67 18.23
CA ARG A 32 -13.67 8.56 17.05
C ARG A 32 -13.26 7.78 15.79
N GLY A 33 -13.47 8.38 14.63
CA GLY A 33 -13.04 7.85 13.33
C GLY A 33 -14.11 7.01 12.62
N PHE A 34 -15.09 6.49 13.36
CA PHE A 34 -16.32 5.93 12.79
C PHE A 34 -17.25 7.04 12.29
N VAL A 35 -18.00 6.73 11.22
CA VAL A 35 -18.94 7.65 10.57
C VAL A 35 -20.24 6.91 10.30
N ILE A 36 -21.33 7.59 10.60
CA ILE A 36 -22.69 7.22 10.26
C ILE A 36 -23.21 8.29 9.31
N GLN A 37 -23.56 7.90 8.08
CA GLN A 37 -24.13 8.82 7.11
C GLN A 37 -25.46 8.27 6.57
N SER A 38 -26.44 9.15 6.38
CA SER A 38 -27.72 8.76 5.81
C SER A 38 -27.86 9.33 4.41
N ASN A 39 -28.39 8.53 3.49
CA ASN A 39 -28.61 8.93 2.12
C ASN A 39 -29.85 8.24 1.55
N ASN A 40 -30.82 9.04 1.10
CA ASN A 40 -32.16 8.60 0.70
C ASN A 40 -32.76 7.64 1.77
N ASP A 41 -32.95 6.38 1.38
CA ASP A 41 -33.58 5.33 2.17
C ASP A 41 -32.59 4.52 3.02
N PHE A 42 -31.31 4.90 3.06
CA PHE A 42 -30.27 4.12 3.73
C PHE A 42 -29.49 4.91 4.77
N THR A 43 -29.01 4.20 5.78
CA THR A 43 -27.95 4.65 6.69
C THR A 43 -26.74 3.74 6.55
N PHE A 44 -25.59 4.33 6.25
CA PHE A 44 -24.32 3.65 6.09
C PHE A 44 -23.43 3.87 7.31
N VAL A 45 -22.76 2.81 7.76
CA VAL A 45 -21.86 2.86 8.92
C VAL A 45 -20.49 2.29 8.55
N SER A 46 -19.45 3.08 8.80
CA SER A 46 -18.08 2.75 8.41
C SER A 46 -17.07 3.54 9.23
N TYR A 47 -15.79 3.49 8.86
CA TYR A 47 -14.75 4.35 9.41
C TYR A 47 -14.08 5.19 8.30
N LYS A 48 -13.75 6.45 8.61
CA LYS A 48 -12.91 7.31 7.77
C LYS A 48 -11.45 7.27 8.20
N VAL A 49 -11.20 7.27 9.50
CA VAL A 49 -9.85 7.26 10.09
C VAL A 49 -9.76 6.10 11.08
N VAL A 50 -8.65 5.37 11.04
CA VAL A 50 -8.35 4.32 12.02
C VAL A 50 -7.54 4.95 13.14
N SER A 51 -8.00 4.82 14.38
CA SER A 51 -7.24 5.11 15.59
C SER A 51 -6.80 3.82 16.28
N SER A 52 -5.99 3.94 17.34
CA SER A 52 -5.63 2.82 18.22
C SER A 52 -6.85 2.04 18.72
N ASP A 53 -7.95 2.74 18.98
CA ASP A 53 -9.13 2.20 19.65
C ASP A 53 -10.22 1.73 18.68
N SER A 54 -10.08 2.01 17.37
CA SER A 54 -11.08 1.63 16.37
C SER A 54 -11.26 0.11 16.30
N PHE A 55 -10.14 -0.62 16.31
CA PHE A 55 -10.11 -2.07 16.14
C PHE A 55 -9.21 -2.69 17.22
N PRO A 56 -9.74 -2.85 18.43
CA PRO A 56 -9.00 -3.43 19.55
C PRO A 56 -8.62 -4.89 19.24
N PHE A 57 -7.58 -5.35 19.93
CA PHE A 57 -7.04 -6.70 19.81
C PHE A 57 -8.11 -7.73 20.16
N ILE A 58 -8.33 -8.70 19.27
CA ILE A 58 -9.20 -9.85 19.55
C ILE A 58 -8.29 -10.98 20.00
N PRO A 59 -8.38 -11.45 21.26
CA PRO A 59 -7.61 -12.58 21.72
C PRO A 59 -7.89 -13.79 20.83
N HIS A 60 -6.84 -14.31 20.18
CA HIS A 60 -6.93 -15.60 19.50
C HIS A 60 -7.24 -16.66 20.56
N LEU A 61 -8.20 -17.53 20.27
CA LEU A 61 -8.78 -18.50 21.21
C LEU A 61 -7.83 -19.65 21.55
N ILE A 62 -6.66 -19.34 22.09
CA ILE A 62 -5.58 -20.32 22.24
C ILE A 62 -5.08 -20.37 23.68
N ASP A 63 -5.53 -21.39 24.41
CA ASP A 63 -4.69 -22.06 25.40
C ASP A 63 -5.05 -23.57 25.47
N GLU A 64 -4.16 -24.43 24.96
CA GLU A 64 -4.30 -25.89 25.02
C GLU A 64 -3.95 -26.46 26.42
N ASN A 65 -3.31 -25.69 27.31
CA ASN A 65 -2.80 -26.20 28.59
C ASN A 65 -3.75 -26.02 29.78
N THR A 66 -4.70 -25.08 29.72
CA THR A 66 -5.49 -24.71 30.90
C THR A 66 -6.93 -25.21 30.87
N LYS A 67 -7.48 -25.63 29.71
CA LYS A 67 -8.94 -25.85 29.50
C LYS A 67 -9.81 -24.70 30.04
N GLN A 68 -9.20 -23.53 30.27
CA GLN A 68 -9.86 -22.31 30.62
C GLN A 68 -9.57 -21.38 29.45
N LEU A 69 -10.64 -20.82 28.88
CA LEU A 69 -10.46 -19.66 28.04
C LEU A 69 -9.63 -18.64 28.84
N ASN A 70 -8.81 -17.85 28.16
CA ASN A 70 -8.41 -16.55 28.71
C ASN A 70 -9.63 -15.58 28.72
N ILE A 71 -10.80 -16.04 29.19
CA ILE A 71 -11.92 -15.22 29.69
C ILE A 71 -11.48 -14.45 30.95
N ASN A 72 -10.34 -14.78 31.56
CA ASN A 72 -9.91 -14.17 32.82
C ASN A 72 -9.51 -12.68 32.76
N LEU A 73 -9.71 -11.97 31.65
CA LEU A 73 -9.53 -10.51 31.59
C LEU A 73 -10.70 -9.77 30.92
N ASP A 74 -11.31 -10.33 29.86
CA ASP A 74 -12.40 -9.68 29.11
C ASP A 74 -13.70 -10.49 29.21
N SER A 75 -14.83 -9.82 29.42
CA SER A 75 -16.15 -10.47 29.42
C SER A 75 -16.57 -10.90 28.01
N TYR A 76 -17.55 -11.80 27.89
CA TYR A 76 -18.10 -12.21 26.59
C TYR A 76 -18.61 -11.00 25.79
N GLU A 77 -19.26 -10.06 26.47
CA GLU A 77 -19.76 -8.81 25.89
C GLU A 77 -18.63 -7.95 25.30
N GLU A 78 -17.47 -7.92 25.96
CA GLU A 78 -16.31 -7.21 25.45
C GLU A 78 -15.78 -7.87 24.17
N ILE A 79 -15.65 -9.20 24.13
CA ILE A 79 -15.23 -9.92 22.91
C ILE A 79 -16.20 -9.68 21.76
N GLU A 80 -17.51 -9.78 22.03
CA GLU A 80 -18.56 -9.50 21.05
C GLU A 80 -18.46 -8.07 20.53
N ARG A 81 -18.20 -7.08 21.42
CA ARG A 81 -17.97 -5.69 21.02
C ARG A 81 -16.76 -5.54 20.09
N ARG A 82 -15.64 -6.21 20.38
CA ARG A 82 -14.45 -6.17 19.52
C ARG A 82 -14.72 -6.77 18.15
N LEU A 83 -15.42 -7.90 18.10
CA LEU A 83 -15.84 -8.56 16.86
C LEU A 83 -16.78 -7.65 16.06
N LEU A 84 -17.77 -7.03 16.71
CA LEU A 84 -18.72 -6.14 16.04
C LEU A 84 -18.02 -4.91 15.49
N ARG A 85 -17.05 -4.34 16.20
CA ARG A 85 -16.22 -3.26 15.66
C ARG A 85 -15.52 -3.63 14.37
N ARG A 86 -15.09 -4.89 14.18
CA ARG A 86 -14.52 -5.35 12.89
C ARG A 86 -15.50 -5.28 11.75
N GLU A 87 -16.79 -5.37 12.04
CA GLU A 87 -17.84 -5.30 11.03
C GLU A 87 -18.11 -3.89 10.52
N ILE A 88 -17.64 -2.86 11.21
CA ILE A 88 -17.94 -1.46 10.91
C ILE A 88 -17.10 -0.96 9.74
N ARG A 89 -17.31 -1.55 8.56
CA ARG A 89 -16.62 -1.23 7.31
C ARG A 89 -17.61 -1.28 6.15
N GLY A 90 -18.51 -0.32 6.12
CA GLY A 90 -19.52 -0.16 5.08
C GLY A 90 -20.73 -1.06 5.32
N LEU A 91 -21.24 -1.09 6.55
CA LEU A 91 -22.57 -1.65 6.82
C LEU A 91 -23.64 -0.75 6.21
N CYS A 92 -24.74 -1.32 5.74
CA CYS A 92 -25.88 -0.61 5.19
C CYS A 92 -27.16 -1.02 5.92
N PHE A 93 -27.91 -0.03 6.38
CA PHE A 93 -29.17 -0.19 7.08
C PHE A 93 -30.27 0.52 6.29
N ASP A 94 -31.47 -0.06 6.27
CA ASP A 94 -32.67 0.65 5.87
C ASP A 94 -32.95 1.76 6.89
N ARG A 95 -33.26 2.96 6.40
CA ARG A 95 -33.36 4.17 7.23
C ARG A 95 -34.61 4.17 8.10
N GLU A 96 -35.72 3.64 7.59
CA GLU A 96 -37.02 3.64 8.26
C GLU A 96 -37.06 2.57 9.36
N SER A 97 -36.75 1.33 9.00
CA SER A 97 -36.76 0.17 9.91
C SER A 97 -35.50 0.03 10.76
N ARG A 98 -34.41 0.73 10.42
CA ARG A 98 -33.07 0.61 11.04
C ARG A 98 -32.46 -0.78 10.92
N ARG A 99 -33.00 -1.65 10.07
CA ARG A 99 -32.56 -3.03 9.85
C ARG A 99 -31.37 -3.09 8.91
N ILE A 100 -30.44 -4.02 9.14
CA ILE A 100 -29.33 -4.26 8.20
C ILE A 100 -29.88 -4.79 6.87
N VAL A 101 -29.47 -4.19 5.76
CA VAL A 101 -29.83 -4.61 4.39
C VAL A 101 -28.61 -4.94 3.54
N GLY A 102 -27.40 -4.63 4.00
CA GLY A 102 -26.16 -5.05 3.35
C GLY A 102 -24.96 -5.06 4.29
N ARG A 103 -24.12 -6.08 4.16
CA ARG A 103 -22.93 -6.30 5.01
C ARG A 103 -21.67 -6.51 4.17
N SER A 104 -20.88 -5.45 4.04
CA SER A 104 -19.57 -5.44 3.34
C SER A 104 -18.52 -6.31 4.06
N MET A 105 -17.33 -6.50 3.47
CA MET A 105 -16.20 -7.19 4.11
C MET A 105 -15.82 -6.56 5.47
N PRO A 106 -15.53 -7.37 6.51
CA PRO A 106 -15.06 -6.86 7.78
C PRO A 106 -13.67 -6.23 7.64
N LYS A 107 -13.20 -5.52 8.68
CA LYS A 107 -11.81 -5.07 8.74
C LYS A 107 -10.89 -6.25 9.03
N PHE A 108 -10.00 -6.52 8.09
CA PHE A 108 -8.83 -7.37 8.26
C PHE A 108 -7.55 -6.63 7.87
N PHE A 109 -6.43 -7.12 8.38
CA PHE A 109 -5.13 -6.44 8.41
C PHE A 109 -4.09 -7.18 7.57
N ASN A 110 -3.00 -6.49 7.26
CA ASN A 110 -1.82 -7.13 6.70
C ASN A 110 -1.14 -8.00 7.77
N VAL A 111 -0.46 -9.06 7.33
CA VAL A 111 0.46 -9.79 8.21
C VAL A 111 1.50 -8.81 8.76
N ASP A 112 1.82 -8.95 10.04
CA ASP A 112 2.71 -8.08 10.82
C ASP A 112 2.26 -6.59 10.97
N GLU A 113 1.01 -6.23 10.62
CA GLU A 113 0.49 -4.87 10.83
C GLU A 113 0.13 -4.58 12.30
N LYS A 114 -0.42 -5.58 13.00
CA LYS A 114 -0.80 -5.53 14.41
C LYS A 114 -0.24 -6.73 15.16
N GLU A 115 -0.26 -6.64 16.49
CA GLU A 115 0.11 -7.76 17.38
C GLU A 115 -0.67 -9.04 17.04
N GLU A 116 -1.99 -8.96 16.89
CA GLU A 116 -2.84 -10.10 16.48
C GLU A 116 -2.54 -10.67 15.10
N THR A 117 -1.91 -9.90 14.22
CA THR A 117 -1.57 -10.36 12.87
C THR A 117 -0.09 -10.67 12.75
N ASN A 118 0.63 -10.79 13.87
CA ASN A 118 2.01 -11.21 13.88
C ASN A 118 2.16 -12.59 13.23
N PHE A 119 3.18 -12.75 12.38
CA PHE A 119 3.39 -13.97 11.62
C PHE A 119 3.47 -15.23 12.50
N LYS A 120 4.08 -15.16 13.70
CA LYS A 120 4.21 -16.30 14.62
C LYS A 120 2.86 -16.75 15.18
N ILE A 121 1.96 -15.79 15.41
CA ILE A 121 0.61 -16.07 15.89
C ILE A 121 -0.20 -16.74 14.78
N ILE A 122 -0.10 -16.24 13.55
CA ILE A 122 -0.76 -16.83 12.37
C ILE A 122 -0.24 -18.25 12.11
N GLU A 123 1.07 -18.48 12.20
CA GLU A 123 1.66 -19.80 12.06
C GLU A 123 1.14 -20.80 13.11
N LYS A 124 1.00 -20.35 14.36
CA LYS A 124 0.39 -21.15 15.43
C LYS A 124 -1.07 -21.50 15.12
N LEU A 125 -1.88 -20.52 14.67
CA LEU A 125 -3.26 -20.74 14.26
C LEU A 125 -3.38 -21.75 13.13
N ILE A 126 -2.51 -21.66 12.11
CA ILE A 126 -2.47 -22.61 11.00
C ILE A 126 -2.14 -24.02 11.51
N SER A 127 -1.15 -24.16 12.40
CA SER A 127 -0.78 -25.45 12.99
C SER A 127 -1.94 -26.08 13.77
N GLU A 128 -2.67 -25.31 14.56
CA GLU A 128 -3.85 -25.77 15.30
C GLU A 128 -4.99 -26.16 14.37
N LEU A 129 -5.27 -25.37 13.34
CA LEU A 129 -6.28 -25.71 12.34
C LEU A 129 -5.90 -26.97 11.56
N LYS A 130 -4.61 -27.18 11.26
CA LYS A 130 -4.11 -28.40 10.63
C LYS A 130 -4.37 -29.62 11.53
N LYS A 131 -4.09 -29.52 12.84
CA LYS A 131 -4.44 -30.58 13.81
C LYS A 131 -5.95 -30.84 13.86
N LYS A 132 -6.77 -29.79 13.88
CA LYS A 132 -8.24 -29.88 14.02
C LYS A 132 -8.91 -30.43 12.76
N THR A 133 -8.46 -30.00 11.58
CA THR A 133 -9.13 -30.29 10.30
C THR A 133 -8.49 -31.46 9.53
N GLY A 134 -7.27 -31.84 9.87
CA GLY A 134 -6.46 -32.81 9.10
C GLY A 134 -6.02 -32.30 7.73
N LYS A 135 -6.30 -31.04 7.38
CA LYS A 135 -5.90 -30.45 6.09
C LYS A 135 -4.49 -29.90 6.17
N GLU A 136 -3.64 -30.30 5.24
CA GLU A 136 -2.26 -29.79 5.13
C GLU A 136 -2.23 -28.27 4.95
N ARG A 137 -3.19 -27.73 4.20
CA ARG A 137 -3.43 -26.29 4.03
C ARG A 137 -4.81 -25.93 4.54
N PRO A 138 -4.95 -25.53 5.81
CA PRO A 138 -6.23 -25.11 6.38
C PRO A 138 -6.56 -23.65 6.02
N PHE A 139 -6.20 -23.21 4.81
CA PHE A 139 -6.43 -21.87 4.31
C PHE A 139 -6.49 -21.87 2.77
N THR A 140 -7.08 -20.83 2.22
CA THR A 140 -7.07 -20.52 0.78
C THR A 140 -6.38 -19.17 0.56
N LEU A 141 -5.53 -19.08 -0.46
CA LEU A 141 -4.97 -17.81 -0.92
C LEU A 141 -5.80 -17.34 -2.12
N LEU A 142 -6.44 -16.19 -2.00
CA LEU A 142 -7.22 -15.54 -3.05
C LEU A 142 -6.47 -14.33 -3.57
N GLU A 143 -6.44 -14.13 -4.88
CA GLU A 143 -5.83 -12.94 -5.48
C GLU A 143 -6.42 -11.68 -4.85
N LYS A 144 -5.54 -10.78 -4.40
CA LYS A 144 -5.99 -9.46 -3.97
C LYS A 144 -6.08 -8.58 -5.19
N LEU A 145 -7.29 -8.46 -5.72
CA LEU A 145 -7.58 -7.53 -6.81
C LEU A 145 -7.41 -6.08 -6.34
N ASP A 146 -6.85 -5.26 -7.21
CA ASP A 146 -6.53 -3.86 -6.96
C ASP A 146 -7.53 -2.93 -7.66
N GLY A 147 -8.69 -2.76 -7.04
CA GLY A 147 -9.73 -1.87 -7.51
C GLY A 147 -10.52 -1.28 -6.35
N SER A 148 -11.83 -1.18 -6.55
CA SER A 148 -12.75 -0.72 -5.51
C SER A 148 -13.70 -1.82 -5.12
N LEU A 149 -13.82 -2.03 -3.81
CA LEU A 149 -14.87 -2.85 -3.25
C LEU A 149 -16.24 -2.29 -3.66
N CYS A 150 -17.03 -3.16 -4.28
CA CYS A 150 -18.34 -2.90 -4.81
C CYS A 150 -19.36 -3.82 -4.09
N THR A 151 -20.51 -3.27 -3.70
CA THR A 151 -21.57 -4.01 -3.04
C THR A 151 -22.92 -3.61 -3.62
N PRO A 152 -23.79 -4.55 -4.04
CA PRO A 152 -25.14 -4.22 -4.47
C PRO A 152 -26.03 -3.86 -3.28
N ILE A 153 -26.99 -2.97 -3.50
CA ILE A 153 -28.08 -2.64 -2.57
C ILE A 153 -29.38 -2.49 -3.36
N ILE A 154 -30.53 -2.75 -2.75
CA ILE A 154 -31.84 -2.64 -3.40
C ILE A 154 -32.55 -1.38 -2.90
N GLU A 155 -32.73 -0.41 -3.78
CA GLU A 155 -33.51 0.82 -3.57
C GLU A 155 -34.97 0.56 -3.97
N PHE A 156 -35.87 0.48 -2.98
CA PHE A 156 -37.29 0.29 -3.23
C PHE A 156 -37.98 1.62 -3.51
N LEU A 157 -38.73 1.70 -4.60
CA LEU A 157 -39.46 2.89 -5.00
C LEU A 157 -40.93 2.76 -4.57
N LYS A 158 -41.38 3.75 -3.80
CA LYS A 158 -42.76 3.88 -3.34
C LYS A 158 -43.60 4.60 -4.41
N ASP A 159 -44.81 4.13 -4.66
CA ASP A 159 -45.80 4.85 -5.47
C ASP A 159 -46.54 5.93 -4.65
N ASP A 160 -47.53 6.59 -5.26
CA ASP A 160 -48.32 7.65 -4.61
C ASP A 160 -49.09 7.16 -3.37
N SER A 161 -49.33 5.84 -3.25
CA SER A 161 -49.96 5.22 -2.07
C SER A 161 -48.96 4.85 -0.96
N GLY A 162 -47.66 4.98 -1.23
CA GLY A 162 -46.58 4.59 -0.33
C GLY A 162 -46.16 3.12 -0.46
N GLU A 163 -46.77 2.36 -1.37
CA GLU A 163 -46.44 0.95 -1.59
C GLU A 163 -45.20 0.77 -2.46
N LYS A 164 -44.36 -0.21 -2.09
CA LYS A 164 -43.15 -0.57 -2.85
C LYS A 164 -43.55 -1.42 -4.06
N LYS A 165 -43.70 -0.77 -5.23
CA LYS A 165 -44.08 -1.44 -6.50
C LYS A 165 -42.91 -1.68 -7.45
N HIS A 166 -41.81 -0.97 -7.27
CA HIS A 166 -40.61 -1.12 -8.09
C HIS A 166 -39.35 -1.11 -7.23
N PHE A 167 -38.26 -1.60 -7.78
CA PHE A 167 -36.93 -1.37 -7.21
C PHE A 167 -35.88 -1.05 -8.28
N ARG A 168 -34.79 -0.45 -7.82
CA ARG A 168 -33.52 -0.35 -8.53
C ARG A 168 -32.47 -1.17 -7.79
N LEU A 169 -31.71 -1.97 -8.52
CA LEU A 169 -30.47 -2.52 -8.00
C LEU A 169 -29.38 -1.45 -8.15
N ARG A 170 -28.86 -0.95 -7.04
CA ARG A 170 -27.79 0.05 -7.01
C ARG A 170 -26.48 -0.60 -6.64
N PHE A 171 -25.37 0.01 -7.00
CA PHE A 171 -24.05 -0.44 -6.56
C PHE A 171 -23.36 0.66 -5.77
N ARG A 172 -22.70 0.27 -4.67
CA ARG A 172 -22.03 1.22 -3.77
C ARG A 172 -20.60 0.81 -3.48
N THR A 173 -19.81 1.81 -3.12
CA THR A 173 -18.51 1.59 -2.47
C THR A 173 -18.68 1.49 -0.95
N LYS A 174 -17.60 1.72 -0.19
CA LYS A 174 -17.57 1.58 1.27
C LYS A 174 -18.54 2.51 2.01
N LEU A 175 -18.80 3.72 1.50
CA LEU A 175 -19.55 4.76 2.23
C LEU A 175 -20.96 5.00 1.66
N ASP A 176 -21.14 5.05 0.35
CA ASP A 176 -22.45 5.21 -0.30
C ASP A 176 -22.37 4.85 -1.79
N TYR A 177 -23.48 5.07 -2.49
CA TYR A 177 -23.64 4.94 -3.95
C TYR A 177 -23.76 6.29 -4.67
N GLN A 178 -23.64 7.43 -3.98
CA GLN A 178 -23.83 8.76 -4.57
C GLN A 178 -22.50 9.47 -4.83
N ASN A 179 -21.54 8.70 -5.32
CA ASN A 179 -20.22 9.19 -5.74
C ASN A 179 -19.96 8.77 -7.18
N ASP A 180 -19.11 9.52 -7.87
CA ASP A 180 -18.78 9.29 -9.29
C ASP A 180 -18.28 7.86 -9.54
N HIS A 181 -17.59 7.27 -8.55
CA HIS A 181 -17.09 5.91 -8.67
C HIS A 181 -18.21 4.86 -8.67
N SER A 182 -19.22 5.03 -7.82
CA SER A 182 -20.41 4.17 -7.79
C SER A 182 -21.26 4.31 -9.05
N GLN A 183 -21.35 5.54 -9.58
CA GLN A 183 -21.96 5.76 -10.90
C GLN A 183 -21.18 5.05 -12.02
N SER A 184 -19.85 5.10 -12.00
CA SER A 184 -19.02 4.38 -12.98
C SER A 184 -19.25 2.85 -12.93
N ILE A 185 -19.47 2.29 -11.74
CA ILE A 185 -19.84 0.87 -11.59
C ILE A 185 -21.20 0.63 -12.25
N GLU A 186 -22.20 1.46 -11.96
CA GLU A 186 -23.55 1.32 -12.54
C GLU A 186 -23.54 1.52 -14.06
N GLU A 187 -22.74 2.46 -14.59
CA GLU A 187 -22.54 2.67 -16.02
C GLU A 187 -21.95 1.42 -16.69
N PHE A 188 -20.96 0.78 -16.05
CA PHE A 188 -20.38 -0.47 -16.53
C PHE A 188 -21.39 -1.62 -16.46
N VAL A 189 -22.03 -1.80 -15.30
CA VAL A 189 -22.99 -2.90 -15.09
C VAL A 189 -24.15 -2.78 -16.04
N TYR A 190 -24.77 -1.62 -16.19
CA TYR A 190 -25.96 -1.46 -17.03
C TYR A 190 -25.66 -1.09 -18.48
N GLU A 191 -24.40 -1.14 -18.90
CA GLU A 191 -23.94 -0.77 -20.24
C GLU A 191 -24.44 0.63 -20.66
N LEU A 192 -24.45 1.60 -19.74
CA LEU A 192 -24.96 2.94 -19.99
C LEU A 192 -23.93 3.79 -20.70
N GLU A 193 -24.38 4.58 -21.68
CA GLU A 193 -23.54 5.60 -22.30
C GLU A 193 -23.11 6.64 -21.26
N LYS A 194 -21.77 6.84 -21.15
CA LYS A 194 -21.17 7.87 -20.30
C LYS A 194 -21.80 9.23 -20.59
N LEU A 195 -22.16 9.94 -19.53
CA LEU A 195 -22.74 11.27 -19.65
C LEU A 195 -21.68 12.28 -20.13
N ASN A 196 -21.85 12.78 -21.35
CA ASN A 196 -21.06 13.88 -21.92
C ASN A 196 -21.52 15.24 -21.39
N LEU A 197 -21.45 15.43 -20.08
CA LEU A 197 -21.66 16.72 -19.46
C LEU A 197 -20.33 17.49 -19.47
N VAL A 198 -20.34 18.72 -19.98
CA VAL A 198 -19.18 19.61 -19.91
C VAL A 198 -19.16 20.28 -18.54
N LYS A 199 -18.06 20.13 -17.81
CA LYS A 199 -17.85 20.82 -16.54
C LYS A 199 -17.42 22.25 -16.83
N GLY A 200 -18.18 23.23 -16.35
CA GLY A 200 -17.82 24.65 -16.49
C GLY A 200 -16.53 24.99 -15.74
N GLN A 201 -15.87 26.08 -16.15
CA GLN A 201 -14.65 26.59 -15.53
C GLN A 201 -14.84 28.07 -15.15
N SER A 202 -14.42 28.44 -13.94
CA SER A 202 -14.29 29.82 -13.47
C SER A 202 -12.94 30.01 -12.78
N SER A 203 -12.39 31.22 -12.87
CA SER A 203 -11.19 31.63 -12.13
C SER A 203 -11.48 31.96 -10.66
N ASP A 204 -12.76 32.13 -10.29
CA ASP A 204 -13.18 32.33 -8.91
C ASP A 204 -13.45 30.99 -8.22
N VAL A 205 -12.82 30.76 -7.07
CA VAL A 205 -12.92 29.49 -6.32
C VAL A 205 -14.35 29.22 -5.85
N SER A 206 -15.07 30.25 -5.38
CA SER A 206 -16.42 30.10 -4.85
C SER A 206 -17.44 29.80 -5.96
N GLU A 207 -17.28 30.45 -7.12
CA GLU A 207 -18.09 30.19 -8.31
C GLU A 207 -17.77 28.80 -8.89
N GLN A 208 -16.50 28.40 -8.91
CA GLN A 208 -16.10 27.06 -9.34
C GLN A 208 -16.71 25.96 -8.47
N ASP A 209 -16.81 26.15 -7.15
CA ASP A 209 -17.47 25.22 -6.25
C ASP A 209 -18.97 25.09 -6.48
N GLU A 210 -19.64 26.19 -6.84
CA GLU A 210 -21.05 26.18 -7.23
C GLU A 210 -21.27 25.46 -8.57
N ILE A 211 -20.46 25.79 -9.58
CA ILE A 211 -20.44 25.10 -10.89
C ILE A 211 -20.22 23.59 -10.70
N ASN A 212 -19.29 23.20 -9.83
CA ASN A 212 -19.02 21.80 -9.52
C ASN A 212 -20.25 21.12 -8.92
N ARG A 213 -20.91 21.75 -7.94
CA ARG A 213 -22.11 21.20 -7.31
C ARG A 213 -23.25 21.01 -8.30
N GLU A 214 -23.55 22.03 -9.11
CA GLU A 214 -24.61 21.95 -10.13
C GLU A 214 -24.31 20.84 -11.16
N TYR A 215 -23.05 20.74 -11.61
CA TYR A 215 -22.60 19.68 -12.50
C TYR A 215 -22.87 18.28 -11.92
N HIS A 216 -22.46 18.04 -10.67
CA HIS A 216 -22.64 16.73 -10.02
C HIS A 216 -24.12 16.42 -9.76
N GLU A 217 -24.94 17.40 -9.36
CA GLU A 217 -26.38 17.21 -9.18
C GLU A 217 -27.10 16.88 -10.49
N LYS A 218 -26.79 17.61 -11.57
CA LYS A 218 -27.35 17.37 -12.89
C LYS A 218 -26.94 16.00 -13.43
N ARG A 219 -25.66 15.65 -13.28
CA ARG A 219 -25.15 14.31 -13.64
C ARG A 219 -25.89 13.22 -12.89
N LYS A 220 -26.04 13.36 -11.57
CA LYS A 220 -26.74 12.40 -10.72
C LYS A 220 -28.18 12.18 -11.17
N LYS A 221 -28.96 13.26 -11.37
CA LYS A 221 -30.37 13.15 -11.82
C LYS A 221 -30.48 12.44 -13.18
N LEU A 222 -29.60 12.80 -14.11
CA LEU A 222 -29.57 12.19 -15.44
C LEU A 222 -29.18 10.71 -15.38
N HIS A 223 -28.19 10.35 -14.56
CA HIS A 223 -27.78 8.97 -14.33
C HIS A 223 -28.91 8.13 -13.74
N GLU A 224 -29.56 8.61 -12.67
CA GLU A 224 -30.67 7.92 -12.02
C GLU A 224 -31.86 7.68 -12.97
N SER A 225 -32.09 8.60 -13.92
CA SER A 225 -33.15 8.44 -14.94
C SER A 225 -32.87 7.34 -15.96
N LYS A 226 -31.61 6.91 -16.12
CA LYS A 226 -31.20 5.85 -17.05
C LYS A 226 -31.18 4.46 -16.41
N LEU A 227 -31.24 4.38 -15.07
CA LEU A 227 -31.17 3.10 -14.37
C LEU A 227 -32.45 2.28 -14.59
N PRO A 228 -32.34 0.96 -14.83
CA PRO A 228 -33.49 0.11 -15.02
C PRO A 228 -34.35 0.01 -13.75
N LEU A 229 -35.65 -0.03 -13.95
CA LEU A 229 -36.64 -0.28 -12.91
C LEU A 229 -37.19 -1.70 -13.07
N PHE A 230 -37.31 -2.40 -11.95
CA PHE A 230 -37.88 -3.74 -11.90
C PHE A 230 -39.17 -3.71 -11.10
N ALA A 231 -40.24 -4.24 -11.68
CA ALA A 231 -41.55 -4.37 -11.05
C ALA A 231 -41.55 -5.51 -10.03
N ILE A 232 -42.25 -5.28 -8.92
CA ILE A 232 -42.45 -6.26 -7.84
C ILE A 232 -43.90 -6.23 -7.39
N GLU A 233 -44.39 -7.35 -6.85
CA GLU A 233 -45.72 -7.43 -6.27
C GLU A 233 -45.71 -6.88 -4.84
N SER A 234 -44.75 -7.35 -4.03
CA SER A 234 -44.60 -6.93 -2.64
C SER A 234 -43.19 -7.16 -2.10
N VAL A 235 -42.93 -6.57 -0.93
CA VAL A 235 -41.72 -6.83 -0.14
C VAL A 235 -42.17 -7.27 1.25
N LYS A 236 -41.73 -8.44 1.69
CA LYS A 236 -42.03 -8.98 3.03
C LYS A 236 -40.83 -8.76 3.95
N ASP A 237 -41.09 -8.43 5.21
CA ASP A 237 -40.04 -8.48 6.23
C ASP A 237 -39.60 -9.95 6.35
N GLY A 238 -38.29 -10.20 6.39
CA GLY A 238 -37.78 -11.57 6.46
C GLY A 238 -38.26 -12.33 7.69
N ARG A 239 -38.68 -11.64 8.75
CA ARG A 239 -39.29 -12.23 9.97
C ARG A 239 -40.72 -12.74 9.76
N GLU A 240 -41.44 -12.22 8.77
CA GLU A 240 -42.84 -12.60 8.49
C GLU A 240 -42.94 -13.86 7.62
N CYS A 241 -41.83 -14.34 7.06
CA CYS A 241 -41.77 -15.59 6.32
C CYS A 241 -41.63 -16.77 7.32
N GLU A 242 -42.53 -17.76 7.26
CA GLU A 242 -42.60 -18.87 8.23
C GLU A 242 -41.24 -19.52 8.54
N SER A 243 -40.89 -19.50 9.84
CA SER A 243 -39.80 -20.17 10.57
C SER A 243 -38.39 -20.19 9.94
N THR A 244 -37.43 -19.61 10.68
CA THR A 244 -35.96 -19.86 10.67
C THR A 244 -35.03 -19.06 9.74
N ARG A 245 -35.49 -18.17 8.86
CA ARG A 245 -34.55 -17.50 7.94
C ARG A 245 -34.07 -16.14 8.46
N ASP A 246 -32.78 -16.06 8.77
CA ASP A 246 -32.07 -14.81 9.10
C ASP A 246 -31.90 -13.91 7.86
N ILE A 247 -33.01 -13.48 7.26
CA ILE A 247 -33.02 -12.69 6.03
C ILE A 247 -33.52 -11.27 6.32
N PRO A 248 -32.92 -10.21 5.74
CA PRO A 248 -33.41 -8.84 5.91
C PRO A 248 -34.81 -8.58 5.34
N PHE A 249 -35.06 -9.04 4.12
CA PHE A 249 -36.29 -8.84 3.36
C PHE A 249 -36.43 -9.92 2.29
N VAL A 250 -37.66 -10.14 1.81
CA VAL A 250 -37.93 -10.99 0.66
C VAL A 250 -38.70 -10.19 -0.38
N ILE A 251 -38.18 -10.13 -1.60
CA ILE A 251 -38.85 -9.58 -2.77
C ILE A 251 -39.74 -10.66 -3.36
N ASP A 252 -41.01 -10.30 -3.52
CA ASP A 252 -42.01 -11.09 -4.23
C ASP A 252 -42.25 -10.47 -5.61
N PHE A 253 -41.93 -11.21 -6.66
CA PHE A 253 -42.10 -10.78 -8.05
C PHE A 253 -43.51 -11.04 -8.58
N GLY A 254 -44.32 -11.82 -7.85
CA GLY A 254 -45.65 -12.21 -8.29
C GLY A 254 -45.65 -12.94 -9.63
N MET A 255 -46.54 -12.51 -10.54
CA MET A 255 -46.67 -13.11 -11.88
C MET A 255 -45.57 -12.68 -12.86
N HIS A 256 -44.76 -11.67 -12.55
CA HIS A 256 -43.74 -11.12 -13.45
C HIS A 256 -42.34 -11.45 -12.95
N SER A 257 -41.85 -12.64 -13.32
CA SER A 257 -40.53 -13.11 -12.88
C SER A 257 -39.42 -12.11 -13.21
N LEU A 258 -38.37 -12.07 -12.38
CA LEU A 258 -37.19 -11.25 -12.66
C LEU A 258 -36.59 -11.64 -14.02
N GLU A 259 -36.63 -12.92 -14.37
CA GLU A 259 -36.20 -13.45 -15.65
C GLU A 259 -36.92 -12.83 -16.83
N ASP A 260 -38.24 -12.68 -16.77
CA ASP A 260 -39.03 -12.07 -17.84
C ASP A 260 -38.67 -10.59 -18.01
N GLN A 261 -38.43 -9.89 -16.90
CA GLN A 261 -38.03 -8.47 -16.92
C GLN A 261 -36.61 -8.25 -17.43
N LEU A 262 -35.75 -9.27 -17.28
CA LEU A 262 -34.37 -9.28 -17.76
C LEU A 262 -34.22 -9.88 -19.16
N LYS A 263 -35.33 -10.33 -19.76
CA LYS A 263 -35.33 -10.85 -21.13
C LYS A 263 -34.81 -9.76 -22.09
N ASP A 264 -33.89 -10.15 -22.96
CA ASP A 264 -33.23 -9.28 -23.94
C ASP A 264 -32.36 -8.16 -23.33
N LYS A 265 -32.05 -8.19 -22.03
CA LYS A 265 -31.24 -7.17 -21.32
C LYS A 265 -29.71 -7.38 -21.38
N GLY A 266 -29.19 -7.78 -22.54
CA GLY A 266 -27.74 -7.82 -22.79
C GLY A 266 -26.93 -8.68 -21.82
N SER A 267 -25.64 -8.36 -21.65
CA SER A 267 -24.73 -9.18 -20.85
C SER A 267 -24.93 -9.01 -19.34
N TYR A 268 -25.48 -7.87 -18.91
CA TYR A 268 -25.67 -7.55 -17.49
C TYR A 268 -26.82 -8.29 -16.81
N ALA A 269 -27.75 -8.84 -17.59
CA ALA A 269 -28.92 -9.55 -17.09
C ALA A 269 -28.53 -10.62 -16.05
N GLN A 270 -27.45 -11.37 -16.33
CA GLN A 270 -27.01 -12.44 -15.43
C GLN A 270 -26.44 -11.92 -14.11
N LEU A 271 -25.71 -10.79 -14.13
CA LEU A 271 -25.19 -10.17 -12.92
C LEU A 271 -26.31 -9.62 -12.04
N VAL A 272 -27.29 -8.93 -12.64
CA VAL A 272 -28.47 -8.44 -11.91
C VAL A 272 -29.24 -9.60 -11.29
N LYS A 273 -29.52 -10.64 -12.09
CA LYS A 273 -30.21 -11.84 -11.62
C LYS A 273 -29.50 -12.49 -10.44
N PHE A 274 -28.19 -12.71 -10.56
CA PHE A 274 -27.36 -13.26 -9.49
C PHE A 274 -27.44 -12.44 -8.22
N CYS A 275 -27.27 -11.11 -8.31
CA CYS A 275 -27.31 -10.22 -7.16
C CYS A 275 -28.66 -10.29 -6.44
N VAL A 276 -29.75 -10.16 -7.19
CA VAL A 276 -31.10 -10.12 -6.62
C VAL A 276 -31.48 -11.46 -6.00
N GLU A 277 -31.16 -12.58 -6.66
CA GLU A 277 -31.41 -13.91 -6.10
C GLU A 277 -30.67 -14.15 -4.78
N TRP A 278 -29.39 -13.80 -4.70
CA TRP A 278 -28.61 -13.98 -3.47
C TRP A 278 -29.05 -13.03 -2.35
N MET A 279 -29.42 -11.80 -2.69
CA MET A 279 -30.01 -10.87 -1.73
C MET A 279 -31.35 -11.36 -1.19
N ASN A 280 -32.19 -11.97 -2.05
CA ASN A 280 -33.45 -12.58 -1.63
C ASN A 280 -33.26 -13.83 -0.74
N ARG A 281 -32.06 -14.43 -0.77
CA ARG A 281 -31.63 -15.53 0.13
C ARG A 281 -30.95 -15.02 1.41
N GLY A 282 -30.84 -13.70 1.61
CA GLY A 282 -30.22 -13.11 2.80
C GLY A 282 -28.71 -12.92 2.73
N TYR A 283 -28.12 -12.95 1.53
CA TYR A 283 -26.69 -12.73 1.33
C TYR A 283 -26.40 -11.38 0.68
N THR A 284 -25.25 -10.81 1.01
CA THR A 284 -24.64 -9.67 0.35
C THR A 284 -23.52 -10.20 -0.55
N PRO A 285 -23.69 -10.14 -1.89
CA PRO A 285 -22.59 -10.32 -2.83
C PRO A 285 -21.55 -9.21 -2.68
N LEU A 286 -20.27 -9.56 -2.70
CA LEU A 286 -19.16 -8.62 -2.54
C LEU A 286 -18.27 -8.74 -3.76
N PHE A 287 -18.07 -7.65 -4.48
CA PHE A 287 -17.30 -7.62 -5.72
C PHE A 287 -16.10 -6.69 -5.60
N GLU A 288 -15.09 -6.91 -6.42
CA GLU A 288 -14.11 -5.87 -6.76
C GLU A 288 -14.45 -5.35 -8.15
N TYR A 289 -14.48 -4.03 -8.30
CA TYR A 289 -14.60 -3.36 -9.59
C TYR A 289 -13.27 -2.69 -9.95
N PHE A 290 -12.78 -2.98 -11.14
CA PHE A 290 -11.63 -2.30 -11.72
C PHE A 290 -12.07 -1.45 -12.92
N SER A 291 -11.50 -0.25 -13.02
CA SER A 291 -11.60 0.60 -14.20
C SER A 291 -10.25 1.25 -14.49
N PRO A 292 -9.82 1.34 -15.75
CA PRO A 292 -8.62 2.07 -16.14
C PRO A 292 -8.63 3.54 -15.65
N ASP A 293 -9.82 4.15 -15.61
CA ASP A 293 -10.04 5.54 -15.15
C ASP A 293 -9.76 5.72 -13.65
N HIS A 294 -9.80 4.62 -12.88
CA HIS A 294 -9.63 4.60 -11.43
C HIS A 294 -8.57 3.58 -11.00
N ARG A 295 -7.54 3.39 -11.83
CA ARG A 295 -6.43 2.48 -11.52
C ARG A 295 -5.69 2.95 -10.28
N VAL A 296 -5.34 2.02 -9.39
CA VAL A 296 -4.55 2.32 -8.18
C VAL A 296 -3.07 2.00 -8.42
N VAL A 297 -2.70 0.75 -8.69
CA VAL A 297 -1.33 0.36 -9.08
C VAL A 297 -1.36 -0.65 -10.22
N VAL A 298 -2.07 -1.75 -10.06
CA VAL A 298 -2.03 -2.88 -11.00
C VAL A 298 -2.75 -2.51 -12.30
N ASN A 299 -2.12 -2.80 -13.43
CA ASN A 299 -2.70 -2.57 -14.74
C ASN A 299 -3.32 -3.86 -15.29
N TYR A 300 -4.63 -4.03 -15.11
CA TYR A 300 -5.38 -5.14 -15.70
C TYR A 300 -5.81 -4.91 -17.16
N GLY A 301 -5.27 -3.88 -17.81
CA GLY A 301 -5.55 -3.54 -19.20
C GLY A 301 -6.55 -2.38 -19.35
N ASN A 302 -7.03 -2.19 -20.58
CA ASN A 302 -7.81 -1.01 -20.98
C ASN A 302 -9.34 -1.19 -20.88
N LYS A 303 -9.81 -2.30 -20.28
CA LYS A 303 -11.24 -2.59 -20.13
C LYS A 303 -11.59 -2.73 -18.64
N PRO A 304 -12.71 -2.14 -18.19
CA PRO A 304 -13.22 -2.37 -16.85
C PRO A 304 -13.73 -3.81 -16.70
N PHE A 305 -13.72 -4.31 -15.47
CA PHE A 305 -14.33 -5.60 -15.12
C PHE A 305 -14.86 -5.57 -13.68
N ILE A 306 -15.73 -6.52 -13.37
CA ILE A 306 -16.22 -6.77 -12.01
C ILE A 306 -16.02 -8.25 -11.68
N SER A 307 -15.50 -8.54 -10.49
CA SER A 307 -15.19 -9.91 -10.06
C SER A 307 -15.77 -10.17 -8.67
N LEU A 308 -16.50 -11.27 -8.50
CA LEU A 308 -17.06 -11.64 -7.21
C LEU A 308 -15.94 -12.09 -6.26
N LEU A 309 -15.80 -11.39 -5.13
CA LEU A 309 -14.86 -11.71 -4.07
C LEU A 309 -15.45 -12.72 -3.08
N ALA A 310 -16.70 -12.54 -2.67
CA ALA A 310 -17.36 -13.41 -1.72
C ALA A 310 -18.88 -13.25 -1.69
N LEU A 311 -19.56 -14.25 -1.12
CA LEU A 311 -20.97 -14.18 -0.72
C LEU A 311 -21.04 -14.20 0.80
N ARG A 312 -21.62 -13.16 1.39
CA ARG A 312 -21.64 -12.97 2.83
C ARG A 312 -23.05 -12.92 3.37
N HIS A 313 -23.37 -13.73 4.36
CA HIS A 313 -24.69 -13.71 4.99
C HIS A 313 -24.92 -12.35 5.68
N THR A 314 -26.02 -11.67 5.36
CA THR A 314 -26.22 -10.26 5.74
C THR A 314 -26.38 -10.09 7.25
N ILE A 315 -27.15 -10.97 7.92
CA ILE A 315 -27.37 -10.91 9.38
C ILE A 315 -26.25 -11.63 10.17
N LEU A 316 -25.93 -12.87 9.81
CA LEU A 316 -24.95 -13.70 10.52
C LEU A 316 -23.49 -13.33 10.23
N GLY A 317 -23.19 -12.76 9.07
CA GLY A 317 -21.83 -12.34 8.69
C GLY A 317 -20.90 -13.45 8.22
N SER A 318 -21.33 -14.70 8.29
CA SER A 318 -20.62 -15.86 7.75
C SER A 318 -20.47 -15.78 6.23
N PHE A 319 -19.44 -16.42 5.71
CA PHE A 319 -19.14 -16.47 4.27
C PHE A 319 -19.51 -17.84 3.70
N ILE A 320 -19.98 -17.85 2.46
CA ILE A 320 -20.05 -19.09 1.67
C ILE A 320 -18.61 -19.54 1.37
N PRO A 321 -18.25 -20.84 1.56
CA PRO A 321 -16.94 -21.37 1.22
C PRO A 321 -16.56 -21.09 -0.24
N TYR A 322 -15.26 -20.88 -0.50
CA TYR A 322 -14.75 -20.45 -1.81
C TYR A 322 -15.23 -21.33 -2.98
N GLU A 323 -15.14 -22.66 -2.86
CA GLU A 323 -15.54 -23.58 -3.95
C GLU A 323 -17.05 -23.55 -4.23
N GLU A 324 -17.88 -23.36 -3.20
CA GLU A 324 -19.32 -23.21 -3.35
C GLU A 324 -19.66 -21.86 -4.00
N MET A 325 -19.00 -20.78 -3.57
CA MET A 325 -19.14 -19.45 -4.17
C MET A 325 -18.72 -19.47 -5.64
N LYS A 326 -17.55 -20.05 -5.97
CA LYS A 326 -17.07 -20.23 -7.35
C LYS A 326 -18.05 -21.04 -8.21
N SER A 327 -18.63 -22.10 -7.65
CA SER A 327 -19.63 -22.92 -8.34
C SER A 327 -20.93 -22.13 -8.61
N SER A 328 -21.33 -21.26 -7.68
CA SER A 328 -22.52 -20.42 -7.84
C SER A 328 -22.39 -19.42 -8.99
N CYS A 329 -21.18 -18.97 -9.34
CA CYS A 329 -20.96 -18.03 -10.43
C CYS A 329 -21.11 -18.66 -11.83
N LYS A 330 -20.77 -19.95 -11.97
CA LYS A 330 -20.70 -20.63 -13.27
C LYS A 330 -22.01 -20.58 -14.04
N GLY A 331 -23.14 -20.77 -13.36
CA GLY A 331 -24.47 -20.75 -13.98
C GLY A 331 -24.89 -19.38 -14.54
N TYR A 332 -24.25 -18.31 -14.07
CA TYR A 332 -24.52 -16.93 -14.46
C TYR A 332 -23.43 -16.36 -15.38
N GLY A 333 -22.35 -17.09 -15.64
CA GLY A 333 -21.21 -16.58 -16.39
C GLY A 333 -20.50 -15.40 -15.71
N ILE A 334 -20.58 -15.31 -14.38
CA ILE A 334 -19.95 -14.24 -13.60
C ILE A 334 -18.52 -14.64 -13.26
N GLU A 335 -17.57 -13.74 -13.39
CA GLU A 335 -16.20 -13.97 -12.93
C GLU A 335 -16.13 -13.86 -11.40
N CYS A 336 -15.31 -14.72 -10.78
CA CYS A 336 -14.98 -14.62 -9.36
C CYS A 336 -13.47 -14.52 -9.18
N VAL A 337 -13.07 -14.07 -8.00
CA VAL A 337 -11.67 -14.00 -7.60
C VAL A 337 -11.00 -15.37 -7.75
N LYS A 338 -9.76 -15.36 -8.25
CA LYS A 338 -8.99 -16.58 -8.46
C LYS A 338 -8.22 -16.96 -7.20
N SER A 339 -8.05 -18.25 -7.00
CA SER A 339 -7.11 -18.77 -6.03
C SER A 339 -5.68 -18.63 -6.55
N CYS A 340 -4.69 -18.54 -5.67
CA CYS A 340 -3.28 -18.52 -6.05
C CYS A 340 -2.91 -19.78 -6.86
N GLU A 341 -2.38 -19.56 -8.06
CA GLU A 341 -1.87 -20.60 -8.95
C GLU A 341 -0.34 -20.53 -9.12
N ASN A 342 0.33 -19.55 -8.50
CA ASN A 342 1.78 -19.37 -8.64
C ASN A 342 2.54 -20.57 -8.05
N PRO A 343 3.29 -21.34 -8.87
CA PRO A 343 4.08 -22.49 -8.43
C PRO A 343 5.02 -22.21 -7.26
N GLU A 344 5.66 -21.04 -7.23
CA GLU A 344 6.65 -20.67 -6.22
C GLU A 344 6.02 -20.43 -4.85
N ILE A 345 4.76 -20.01 -4.80
CA ILE A 345 3.99 -19.84 -3.57
C ILE A 345 3.35 -21.17 -3.17
N ILE A 346 2.70 -21.85 -4.11
CA ILE A 346 2.01 -23.11 -3.82
C ILE A 346 2.96 -24.27 -3.53
N SER A 347 4.28 -24.14 -3.76
CA SER A 347 5.26 -25.13 -3.32
C SER A 347 5.67 -24.97 -1.85
N GLN A 348 5.41 -23.80 -1.24
CA GLN A 348 5.85 -23.49 0.12
C GLN A 348 5.00 -24.23 1.15
N THR A 349 5.65 -24.84 2.15
CA THR A 349 4.99 -25.63 3.19
C THR A 349 4.78 -24.87 4.50
N ASP A 350 5.51 -23.78 4.69
CA ASP A 350 5.45 -22.96 5.89
C ASP A 350 5.06 -21.51 5.59
N MET A 351 4.60 -20.81 6.63
CA MET A 351 4.10 -19.44 6.51
C MET A 351 5.19 -18.45 6.09
N LYS A 352 6.44 -18.69 6.47
CA LYS A 352 7.57 -17.80 6.17
C LYS A 352 7.91 -17.86 4.68
N GLY A 353 7.97 -19.06 4.12
CA GLY A 353 8.17 -19.30 2.69
C GLY A 353 7.04 -18.70 1.86
N ILE A 354 5.78 -18.92 2.26
CA ILE A 354 4.60 -18.34 1.59
C ILE A 354 4.69 -16.82 1.59
N LYS A 355 4.93 -16.20 2.75
CA LYS A 355 5.02 -14.74 2.89
C LYS A 355 6.13 -14.19 1.99
N LYS A 356 7.33 -14.78 2.04
CA LYS A 356 8.47 -14.33 1.26
C LYS A 356 8.22 -14.45 -0.25
N ALA A 357 7.65 -15.56 -0.71
CA ALA A 357 7.32 -15.75 -2.12
C ALA A 357 6.29 -14.72 -2.62
N ILE A 358 5.29 -14.35 -1.79
CA ILE A 358 4.33 -13.29 -2.13
C ILE A 358 5.00 -11.91 -2.15
N GLU A 359 5.89 -11.62 -1.20
CA GLU A 359 6.63 -10.36 -1.14
C GLU A 359 7.49 -10.13 -2.38
N ASP A 360 8.06 -11.21 -2.92
CA ASP A 360 8.94 -11.18 -4.10
C ASP A 360 8.18 -11.13 -5.45
N GLU A 361 6.84 -11.30 -5.46
CA GLU A 361 6.05 -11.19 -6.69
C GLU A 361 6.04 -9.76 -7.27
N LYS A 362 5.84 -9.66 -8.58
CA LYS A 362 5.61 -8.40 -9.30
C LYS A 362 4.33 -8.49 -10.14
N GLY A 363 3.73 -7.33 -10.43
CA GLY A 363 2.55 -7.24 -11.31
C GLY A 363 1.21 -7.56 -10.63
N HIS A 364 1.24 -7.96 -9.36
CA HIS A 364 0.05 -8.22 -8.54
C HIS A 364 0.15 -7.49 -7.21
N GLU A 365 -0.98 -7.12 -6.61
CA GLU A 365 -0.99 -6.52 -5.27
C GLU A 365 -0.55 -7.53 -4.20
N GLY A 366 -0.91 -8.80 -4.38
CA GLY A 366 -0.64 -9.91 -3.47
C GLY A 366 -1.89 -10.75 -3.26
N TYR A 367 -2.08 -11.30 -2.05
CA TYR A 367 -3.15 -12.24 -1.75
C TYR A 367 -3.88 -11.93 -0.44
N VAL A 368 -5.13 -12.36 -0.38
CA VAL A 368 -5.91 -12.50 0.85
C VAL A 368 -5.86 -13.97 1.27
N MET A 369 -5.24 -14.25 2.42
CA MET A 369 -5.26 -15.55 3.07
C MET A 369 -6.55 -15.68 3.89
N VAL A 370 -7.40 -16.63 3.52
CA VAL A 370 -8.64 -16.96 4.23
C VAL A 370 -8.45 -18.30 4.95
N LEU A 371 -8.35 -18.27 6.27
CA LEU A 371 -8.25 -19.48 7.09
C LEU A 371 -9.57 -20.24 7.10
N SER A 372 -9.52 -21.55 7.35
CA SER A 372 -10.72 -22.41 7.38
C SER A 372 -11.70 -22.07 8.51
N ASN A 373 -11.27 -21.30 9.51
CA ASN A 373 -12.15 -20.75 10.54
C ASN A 373 -12.74 -19.38 10.15
N GLY A 374 -12.31 -18.75 9.05
CA GLY A 374 -12.85 -17.48 8.56
C GLY A 374 -12.02 -16.23 8.90
N TYR A 375 -10.91 -16.36 9.65
CA TYR A 375 -9.97 -15.24 9.76
C TYR A 375 -9.33 -14.93 8.41
N MET A 376 -9.12 -13.64 8.15
CA MET A 376 -8.57 -13.15 6.90
C MET A 376 -7.32 -12.29 7.17
N TYR A 377 -6.31 -12.46 6.32
CA TYR A 377 -5.07 -11.68 6.38
C TYR A 377 -4.65 -11.25 4.97
N LYS A 378 -4.04 -10.08 4.85
CA LYS A 378 -3.47 -9.60 3.58
C LYS A 378 -1.97 -9.82 3.59
N ILE A 379 -1.44 -10.31 2.49
CA ILE A 379 0.00 -10.36 2.23
C ILE A 379 0.19 -9.66 0.90
N LYS A 380 0.92 -8.55 0.89
CA LYS A 380 1.12 -7.73 -0.31
C LYS A 380 2.54 -7.88 -0.81
N SER A 381 2.72 -7.77 -2.12
CA SER A 381 4.06 -7.75 -2.71
C SER A 381 4.81 -6.48 -2.33
N ASP A 382 6.14 -6.58 -2.19
CA ASP A 382 6.99 -5.42 -1.95
C ASP A 382 6.93 -4.45 -3.13
N TRP A 383 6.83 -4.99 -4.35
CA TRP A 383 6.63 -4.22 -5.57
C TRP A 383 5.40 -3.31 -5.47
N TYR A 384 4.23 -3.87 -5.10
CA TYR A 384 3.00 -3.10 -4.97
C TYR A 384 3.10 -2.06 -3.85
N LEU A 385 3.60 -2.46 -2.68
CA LEU A 385 3.72 -1.58 -1.51
C LEU A 385 4.59 -0.35 -1.81
N ASN A 386 5.70 -0.56 -2.52
CA ASN A 386 6.59 0.52 -2.91
C ASN A 386 5.90 1.50 -3.85
N ILE A 387 5.21 1.03 -4.88
CA ILE A 387 4.50 1.90 -5.83
C ILE A 387 3.35 2.64 -5.15
N HIS A 388 2.47 1.92 -4.45
CA HIS A 388 1.31 2.51 -3.77
C HIS A 388 1.73 3.61 -2.81
N LYS A 389 2.72 3.35 -1.95
CA LYS A 389 3.25 4.33 -1.00
C LYS A 389 3.87 5.53 -1.70
N THR A 390 4.50 5.31 -2.85
CA THR A 390 5.09 6.41 -3.64
C THR A 390 3.99 7.31 -4.20
N ASN A 391 2.96 6.73 -4.82
CA ASN A 391 1.81 7.47 -5.35
C ASN A 391 1.09 8.25 -4.24
N GLU A 392 0.84 7.62 -3.08
CA GLU A 392 0.24 8.28 -1.92
C GLU A 392 1.05 9.50 -1.45
N MET A 393 2.37 9.37 -1.35
CA MET A 393 3.26 10.47 -0.94
C MET A 393 3.33 11.60 -1.96
N LEU A 394 3.29 11.28 -3.26
CA LEU A 394 3.22 12.28 -4.33
C LEU A 394 1.90 13.04 -4.28
N ILE A 395 0.77 12.34 -4.11
CA ILE A 395 -0.57 12.94 -4.04
C ILE A 395 -0.72 13.84 -2.82
N THR A 396 -0.16 13.43 -1.69
CA THR A 396 -0.23 14.19 -0.42
C THR A 396 0.85 15.25 -0.30
N GLU A 397 1.69 15.45 -1.33
CA GLU A 397 2.87 16.33 -1.32
C GLU A 397 3.81 16.08 -0.12
N SER A 398 3.76 14.88 0.45
CA SER A 398 4.57 14.48 1.62
C SER A 398 5.86 13.76 1.22
N MET A 399 6.14 13.66 -0.09
CA MET A 399 7.34 13.03 -0.62
C MET A 399 8.60 13.79 -0.21
N ARG A 400 9.44 13.18 0.63
CA ARG A 400 10.76 13.69 0.98
C ARG A 400 11.79 13.32 -0.09
N GLU A 401 12.65 14.27 -0.49
CA GLU A 401 13.70 14.04 -1.49
C GLU A 401 14.59 12.85 -1.16
N GLY A 402 14.95 12.63 0.11
CA GLY A 402 15.76 11.49 0.56
C GLY A 402 15.17 10.12 0.20
N ARG A 403 13.84 10.02 0.04
CA ARG A 403 13.18 8.79 -0.39
C ARG A 403 13.29 8.57 -1.90
N ILE A 404 13.28 9.64 -2.69
CA ILE A 404 13.54 9.57 -4.13
C ILE A 404 14.98 9.11 -4.37
N TRP A 405 15.95 9.68 -3.64
CA TRP A 405 17.34 9.23 -3.64
C TRP A 405 17.47 7.73 -3.33
N PHE A 406 16.80 7.27 -2.26
CA PHE A 406 16.79 5.85 -1.90
C PHE A 406 16.30 4.98 -3.07
N MET A 407 15.20 5.35 -3.71
CA MET A 407 14.62 4.58 -4.83
C MET A 407 15.54 4.55 -6.05
N ILE A 408 16.25 5.65 -6.34
CA ILE A 408 17.23 5.70 -7.43
C ILE A 408 18.39 4.76 -7.12
N PHE A 409 18.96 4.84 -5.92
CA PHE A 409 20.12 4.03 -5.54
C PHE A 409 19.80 2.55 -5.36
N ASP A 410 18.56 2.22 -4.97
CA ASP A 410 18.05 0.85 -4.90
C ASP A 410 17.55 0.32 -6.26
N ASN A 411 17.74 1.10 -7.34
CA ASN A 411 17.31 0.78 -8.71
C ASN A 411 15.83 0.39 -8.83
N LYS A 412 14.98 1.02 -7.99
CA LYS A 412 13.53 0.78 -7.92
C LYS A 412 12.71 1.90 -8.55
N LEU A 413 13.32 3.06 -8.85
CA LEU A 413 12.57 4.19 -9.41
C LEU A 413 11.94 3.84 -10.77
N ASP A 414 12.67 3.11 -11.62
CA ASP A 414 12.19 2.66 -12.94
C ASP A 414 10.97 1.73 -12.86
N ASP A 415 10.85 0.92 -11.80
CA ASP A 415 9.66 0.10 -11.55
C ASP A 415 8.45 0.96 -11.16
N VAL A 416 8.67 2.15 -10.57
CA VAL A 416 7.61 3.03 -10.08
C VAL A 416 7.15 4.05 -11.13
N LEU A 417 8.07 4.60 -11.93
CA LEU A 417 7.78 5.62 -12.94
C LEU A 417 6.59 5.29 -13.88
N PRO A 418 6.43 4.05 -14.38
CA PRO A 418 5.30 3.68 -15.24
C PRO A 418 3.94 3.76 -14.54
N HIS A 419 3.93 3.74 -13.20
CA HIS A 419 2.74 3.65 -12.36
C HIS A 419 2.37 4.99 -11.69
N VAL A 420 3.16 6.03 -11.89
CA VAL A 420 2.86 7.39 -11.40
C VAL A 420 1.68 7.97 -12.18
N HIS A 421 0.61 8.36 -11.47
CA HIS A 421 -0.62 8.85 -12.11
C HIS A 421 -0.48 10.24 -12.73
N SER A 422 0.26 11.13 -12.08
CA SER A 422 0.44 12.51 -12.54
C SER A 422 1.59 12.59 -13.54
N LEU A 423 1.30 13.07 -14.76
CA LEU A 423 2.33 13.31 -15.78
C LEU A 423 3.37 14.33 -15.30
N ASP A 424 2.94 15.35 -14.56
CA ASP A 424 3.84 16.35 -13.99
C ASP A 424 4.78 15.74 -12.92
N HIS A 425 4.22 14.94 -12.00
CA HIS A 425 5.05 14.25 -10.99
C HIS A 425 5.99 13.25 -11.64
N LYS A 426 5.55 12.56 -12.70
CA LYS A 426 6.38 11.63 -13.45
C LYS A 426 7.55 12.36 -14.10
N ALA A 427 7.29 13.45 -14.83
CA ALA A 427 8.33 14.26 -15.46
C ALA A 427 9.32 14.81 -14.43
N ARG A 428 8.83 15.28 -13.27
CA ARG A 428 9.69 15.75 -12.18
C ARG A 428 10.59 14.65 -11.60
N LEU A 429 10.08 13.43 -11.46
CA LEU A 429 10.87 12.28 -10.99
C LEU A 429 11.89 11.83 -12.04
N GLU A 430 11.54 11.82 -13.32
CA GLU A 430 12.45 11.53 -14.44
C GLU A 430 13.58 12.57 -14.49
N GLU A 431 13.25 13.86 -14.46
CA GLU A 431 14.24 14.94 -14.45
C GLU A 431 15.18 14.84 -13.24
N PHE A 432 14.65 14.51 -12.07
CA PHE A 432 15.45 14.31 -10.88
C PHE A 432 16.38 13.10 -11.01
N ASN A 433 15.88 11.97 -11.51
CA ASN A 433 16.68 10.78 -11.80
C ASN A 433 17.83 11.08 -12.75
N ASP A 434 17.53 11.75 -13.87
CA ASP A 434 18.51 12.10 -14.89
C ASP A 434 19.61 13.01 -14.33
N LYS A 435 19.23 14.01 -13.53
CA LYS A 435 20.18 14.88 -12.83
C LYS A 435 21.10 14.08 -11.90
N VAL A 436 20.53 13.18 -11.10
CA VAL A 436 21.29 12.33 -10.18
C VAL A 436 22.26 11.42 -10.94
N LEU A 437 21.79 10.70 -11.95
CA LEU A 437 22.59 9.79 -12.75
C LEU A 437 23.68 10.52 -13.53
N TYR A 438 23.36 11.69 -14.10
CA TYR A 438 24.34 12.54 -14.78
C TYR A 438 25.48 12.95 -13.85
N HIS A 439 25.16 13.47 -12.65
CA HIS A 439 26.17 13.89 -11.69
C HIS A 439 26.98 12.72 -11.11
N LEU A 440 26.33 11.57 -10.89
CA LEU A 440 27.01 10.36 -10.45
C LEU A 440 28.00 9.86 -11.51
N ASN A 441 27.57 9.75 -12.77
CA ASN A 441 28.43 9.32 -13.87
C ASN A 441 29.60 10.26 -14.10
N ARG A 442 29.39 11.59 -14.04
CA ARG A 442 30.48 12.58 -14.10
C ARG A 442 31.50 12.41 -12.97
N THR A 443 31.02 12.09 -11.77
CA THR A 443 31.89 11.84 -10.62
C THR A 443 32.69 10.56 -10.83
N ILE A 444 32.07 9.48 -11.31
CA ILE A 444 32.73 8.22 -11.63
C ILE A 444 33.79 8.42 -12.73
N ASP A 445 33.43 9.09 -13.83
CA ASP A 445 34.35 9.40 -14.93
C ASP A 445 35.58 10.17 -14.45
N TYR A 446 35.34 11.20 -13.62
CA TYR A 446 36.41 11.98 -13.03
C TYR A 446 37.33 11.11 -12.18
N MET A 447 36.77 10.31 -11.27
CA MET A 447 37.55 9.39 -10.43
C MET A 447 38.33 8.37 -11.24
N MET A 448 37.74 7.81 -12.31
CA MET A 448 38.42 6.89 -13.22
C MET A 448 39.57 7.57 -13.97
N SER A 449 39.43 8.85 -14.34
CA SER A 449 40.50 9.62 -14.96
C SER A 449 41.70 9.81 -14.02
N LEU A 450 41.45 10.04 -12.72
CA LEU A 450 42.49 10.16 -11.71
C LEU A 450 43.21 8.83 -11.50
N VAL A 451 42.46 7.72 -11.39
CA VAL A 451 43.04 6.38 -11.27
C VAL A 451 43.96 6.08 -12.46
N LYS A 452 43.54 6.40 -13.68
CA LYS A 452 44.41 6.22 -14.87
C LYS A 452 45.68 7.07 -14.82
N LYS A 453 45.57 8.35 -14.42
CA LYS A 453 46.74 9.23 -14.25
C LYS A 453 47.73 8.63 -13.24
N ILE A 454 47.23 8.06 -12.14
CA ILE A 454 48.03 7.37 -11.11
C ILE A 454 48.68 6.11 -11.69
N GLU A 455 47.91 5.24 -12.35
CA GLU A 455 48.43 4.00 -12.94
C GLU A 455 49.51 4.25 -14.01
N MET A 456 49.38 5.31 -14.82
CA MET A 456 50.39 5.71 -15.80
C MET A 456 51.67 6.19 -15.11
N ALA A 457 51.54 7.02 -14.07
CA ALA A 457 52.67 7.51 -13.29
C ALA A 457 53.43 6.40 -12.57
N MET A 458 52.72 5.37 -12.10
CA MET A 458 53.34 4.20 -11.48
C MET A 458 54.11 3.32 -12.49
N LYS A 459 53.81 3.42 -13.80
CA LYS A 459 54.53 2.70 -14.86
C LYS A 459 55.78 3.43 -15.34
N ASP A 460 55.77 4.76 -15.33
CA ASP A 460 56.91 5.61 -15.67
C ASP A 460 57.81 5.80 -14.44
N SER A 461 58.65 4.81 -14.15
CA SER A 461 59.42 4.68 -12.90
C SER A 461 60.56 5.70 -12.73
N GLU A 462 60.24 6.98 -12.53
CA GLU A 462 61.13 7.95 -11.86
C GLU A 462 60.45 8.47 -10.58
N GLU A 463 60.96 8.01 -9.43
CA GLU A 463 60.41 8.19 -8.08
C GLU A 463 60.11 9.66 -7.72
N LYS A 464 60.90 10.61 -8.24
CA LYS A 464 60.74 12.05 -8.01
C LYS A 464 59.59 12.70 -8.79
N ASN A 465 59.34 12.29 -10.04
CA ASN A 465 58.26 12.85 -10.87
C ASN A 465 56.89 12.34 -10.43
N THR A 466 56.84 11.10 -9.92
CA THR A 466 55.62 10.46 -9.42
C THR A 466 55.03 11.23 -8.23
N ASN A 467 55.86 11.66 -7.28
CA ASN A 467 55.43 12.40 -6.09
C ASN A 467 54.85 13.79 -6.40
N ILE A 468 55.46 14.53 -7.34
CA ILE A 468 54.96 15.84 -7.79
C ILE A 468 53.60 15.67 -8.48
N LEU A 469 53.43 14.62 -9.29
CA LEU A 469 52.16 14.33 -9.96
C LEU A 469 51.06 13.97 -8.94
N PHE A 470 51.35 13.16 -7.92
CA PHE A 470 50.39 12.84 -6.86
C PHE A 470 49.93 14.08 -6.09
N VAL A 471 50.85 14.99 -5.76
CA VAL A 471 50.51 16.29 -5.13
C VAL A 471 49.65 17.14 -6.04
N ASN A 472 49.91 17.16 -7.35
CA ASN A 472 49.12 17.90 -8.33
C ASN A 472 47.73 17.29 -8.52
N ILE A 473 47.61 15.96 -8.53
CA ILE A 473 46.32 15.24 -8.55
C ILE A 473 45.52 15.53 -7.28
N ALA A 474 46.15 15.48 -6.11
CA ALA A 474 45.50 15.83 -4.85
C ALA A 474 45.02 17.30 -4.84
N LYS A 475 45.83 18.22 -5.37
CA LYS A 475 45.42 19.62 -5.56
C LYS A 475 44.26 19.76 -6.55
N GLU A 476 44.25 19.01 -7.65
CA GLU A 476 43.17 18.99 -8.64
C GLU A 476 41.85 18.51 -8.02
N VAL A 477 41.91 17.47 -7.19
CA VAL A 477 40.76 16.94 -6.43
C VAL A 477 40.25 17.96 -5.40
N CYS A 478 41.15 18.59 -4.65
CA CYS A 478 40.80 19.58 -3.62
C CYS A 478 40.28 20.90 -4.21
N LYS A 479 40.71 21.29 -5.42
CA LYS A 479 40.23 22.49 -6.12
C LYS A 479 38.82 22.34 -6.69
N ASN A 480 38.36 21.12 -6.94
CA ASN A 480 37.00 20.88 -7.41
C ASN A 480 36.05 20.82 -6.21
N GLU A 481 35.50 21.97 -5.80
CA GLU A 481 34.61 22.11 -4.61
C GLU A 481 33.50 21.06 -4.55
N LYS A 482 32.87 20.75 -5.69
CA LYS A 482 31.77 19.77 -5.78
C LYS A 482 32.25 18.34 -5.48
N THR A 483 33.46 18.01 -5.90
CA THR A 483 34.07 16.69 -5.65
C THR A 483 34.64 16.60 -4.24
N SER A 484 35.21 17.69 -3.73
CA SER A 484 35.69 17.80 -2.35
C SER A 484 34.56 17.59 -1.34
N TYR A 485 33.35 18.10 -1.58
CA TYR A 485 32.19 17.85 -0.73
C TYR A 485 31.82 16.35 -0.68
N PHE A 486 31.73 15.69 -1.84
CA PHE A 486 31.40 14.27 -1.93
C PHE A 486 32.50 13.39 -1.32
N LEU A 487 33.77 13.71 -1.57
CA LEU A 487 34.93 13.02 -1.01
C LEU A 487 34.98 13.21 0.52
N ASN A 488 34.70 14.41 1.03
CA ASN A 488 34.59 14.67 2.46
C ASN A 488 33.43 13.90 3.10
N ALA A 489 32.28 13.78 2.42
CA ALA A 489 31.16 12.97 2.87
C ALA A 489 31.55 11.47 2.96
N ILE A 490 32.28 10.96 1.96
CA ILE A 490 32.83 9.59 1.94
C ILE A 490 33.83 9.37 3.10
N LEU A 491 34.78 10.29 3.29
CA LEU A 491 35.79 10.21 4.35
C LEU A 491 35.14 10.30 5.74
N LYS A 492 34.11 11.13 5.90
CA LYS A 492 33.33 11.25 7.14
C LYS A 492 32.55 9.96 7.43
N CYS A 493 31.93 9.36 6.41
CA CYS A 493 31.25 8.06 6.54
C CYS A 493 32.23 6.93 6.92
N ARG A 494 33.43 6.91 6.33
CA ARG A 494 34.51 5.99 6.70
C ARG A 494 34.94 6.17 8.16
N GLY A 495 35.19 7.41 8.61
CA GLY A 495 35.57 7.68 10.00
C GLY A 495 34.51 7.23 11.02
N LEU A 496 33.22 7.33 10.65
CA LEU A 496 32.12 6.79 11.47
C LEU A 496 32.11 5.25 11.50
N LEU A 497 32.43 4.59 10.38
CA LEU A 497 32.53 3.13 10.29
C LEU A 497 33.76 2.56 11.02
N GLU A 498 34.90 3.25 10.94
CA GLU A 498 36.12 2.89 11.67
C GLU A 498 35.94 3.05 13.18
N LYS A 499 35.26 4.12 13.63
CA LYS A 499 34.83 4.27 15.04
C LYS A 499 33.88 3.17 15.51
N LYS A 500 32.95 2.72 14.67
CA LYS A 500 32.06 1.58 14.97
C LYS A 500 32.80 0.25 15.02
N LYS A 501 33.91 0.09 14.29
CA LYS A 501 34.75 -1.11 14.33
C LYS A 501 35.74 -1.12 15.50
N SER A 502 36.21 0.05 15.95
CA SER A 502 37.18 0.15 17.06
C SER A 502 36.52 0.10 18.44
N ASN A 503 35.25 0.48 18.56
CA ASN A 503 34.52 0.46 19.82
C ASN A 503 33.53 -0.72 19.84
N SER A 504 33.98 -1.86 20.37
CA SER A 504 33.11 -2.98 20.74
C SER A 504 32.32 -2.68 22.02
N GLU A 505 31.54 -1.59 22.06
CA GLU A 505 30.55 -1.31 23.10
C GLU A 505 29.48 -0.28 22.64
N THR A 506 28.30 -0.41 23.24
CA THR A 506 26.97 0.07 22.84
C THR A 506 26.84 1.55 22.45
N VAL A 507 26.17 1.78 21.32
CA VAL A 507 25.74 3.10 20.80
C VAL A 507 24.59 3.66 21.66
N PRO A 508 24.64 4.91 22.16
CA PRO A 508 23.48 5.58 22.74
C PRO A 508 22.46 5.93 21.63
N PRO A 509 21.15 6.04 21.94
CA PRO A 509 20.13 6.19 20.92
C PRO A 509 20.25 7.55 20.22
N LEU A 510 20.30 7.55 18.89
CA LEU A 510 19.91 8.72 18.11
C LEU A 510 18.39 8.86 18.21
N GLU A 511 17.93 9.68 19.14
CA GLU A 511 16.56 10.16 19.12
C GLU A 511 16.33 11.05 17.88
N THR A 512 15.17 10.82 17.26
CA THR A 512 14.54 11.56 16.14
C THR A 512 14.88 11.11 14.70
N GLN A 513 14.16 10.07 14.27
CA GLN A 513 13.47 9.89 12.96
C GLN A 513 14.18 9.87 11.59
N ASP A 514 15.51 9.93 11.46
CA ASP A 514 16.17 9.73 10.14
C ASP A 514 17.22 8.58 10.08
N SER A 515 17.33 7.75 11.12
CA SER A 515 18.44 6.77 11.21
C SER A 515 18.30 5.56 10.28
N GLU A 516 17.09 5.15 9.89
CA GLU A 516 16.88 3.95 9.08
C GLU A 516 17.15 4.23 7.60
N VAL A 517 16.70 5.38 7.09
CA VAL A 517 17.02 5.86 5.74
C VAL A 517 18.51 6.19 5.63
N ALA A 518 19.10 6.83 6.65
CA ALA A 518 20.54 7.05 6.69
C ALA A 518 21.34 5.74 6.75
N SER A 519 20.87 4.73 7.49
CA SER A 519 21.52 3.42 7.58
C SER A 519 21.48 2.67 6.25
N VAL A 520 20.33 2.66 5.57
CA VAL A 520 20.23 1.95 4.29
C VAL A 520 20.87 2.75 3.15
N LEU A 521 20.77 4.09 3.16
CA LEU A 521 21.59 4.92 2.26
C LEU A 521 23.07 4.66 2.51
N LEU A 522 23.52 4.55 3.76
CA LEU A 522 24.90 4.21 4.10
C LEU A 522 25.26 2.79 3.64
N GLU A 523 24.38 1.79 3.76
CA GLU A 523 24.64 0.41 3.31
C GLU A 523 24.67 0.28 1.78
N VAL A 524 23.76 0.94 1.07
CA VAL A 524 23.73 1.00 -0.41
C VAL A 524 24.93 1.80 -0.91
N PHE A 525 25.23 2.94 -0.28
CA PHE A 525 26.42 3.73 -0.56
C PHE A 525 27.69 2.94 -0.24
N ILE A 526 27.77 2.17 0.85
CA ILE A 526 28.89 1.26 1.17
C ILE A 526 29.01 0.13 0.15
N GLY A 527 27.89 -0.45 -0.31
CA GLY A 527 27.87 -1.51 -1.32
C GLY A 527 28.43 -1.04 -2.66
N TYR A 528 28.01 0.15 -3.10
CA TYR A 528 28.47 0.79 -4.33
C TYR A 528 29.87 1.39 -4.21
N MET A 529 30.20 1.92 -3.04
CA MET A 529 31.52 2.48 -2.72
C MET A 529 32.53 1.40 -2.38
N LYS A 530 32.17 0.14 -2.08
CA LYS A 530 33.14 -0.90 -1.65
C LYS A 530 34.31 -1.09 -2.64
N PRO A 531 34.09 -1.15 -3.96
CA PRO A 531 35.18 -1.18 -4.94
C PRO A 531 35.99 0.13 -4.98
N LEU A 532 35.32 1.26 -4.74
CA LEU A 532 35.91 2.61 -4.75
C LEU A 532 36.73 2.90 -3.49
N LEU A 533 36.23 2.51 -2.32
CA LEU A 533 36.87 2.50 -1.01
C LEU A 533 38.09 1.60 -1.03
N LYS A 534 38.01 0.40 -1.64
CA LYS A 534 39.18 -0.47 -1.80
C LYS A 534 40.28 0.18 -2.66
N LYS A 535 39.91 0.91 -3.72
CA LYS A 535 40.84 1.67 -4.56
C LYS A 535 41.39 2.94 -3.86
N ILE A 536 40.56 3.65 -3.09
CA ILE A 536 40.96 4.79 -2.25
C ILE A 536 41.87 4.33 -1.11
N GLU A 537 41.64 3.14 -0.53
CA GLU A 537 42.52 2.53 0.46
C GLU A 537 43.87 2.20 -0.13
N THR A 538 43.93 1.68 -1.36
CA THR A 538 45.20 1.51 -2.08
C THR A 538 45.93 2.84 -2.29
N VAL A 539 45.20 3.91 -2.64
CA VAL A 539 45.79 5.27 -2.77
C VAL A 539 46.25 5.81 -1.41
N ARG A 540 45.48 5.60 -0.34
CA ARG A 540 45.85 6.01 1.02
C ARG A 540 47.06 5.23 1.53
N GLU A 541 47.11 3.91 1.36
CA GLU A 541 48.23 3.06 1.75
C GLU A 541 49.50 3.45 1.00
N ALA A 542 49.40 3.77 -0.29
CA ALA A 542 50.51 4.31 -1.06
C ALA A 542 51.00 5.66 -0.50
N ILE A 543 50.09 6.57 -0.15
CA ILE A 543 50.43 7.87 0.46
C ILE A 543 51.05 7.69 1.85
N THR A 544 50.46 6.86 2.71
CA THR A 544 50.95 6.61 4.08
C THR A 544 52.31 5.93 4.08
N PHE A 545 52.55 4.96 3.19
CA PHE A 545 53.86 4.32 3.00
C PHE A 545 54.93 5.34 2.59
N HIS A 546 54.60 6.28 1.70
CA HIS A 546 55.54 7.31 1.25
C HIS A 546 55.77 8.43 2.27
N VAL A 547 54.77 8.82 3.05
CA VAL A 547 54.97 9.73 4.19
C VAL A 547 55.92 9.10 5.22
N GLY A 548 55.83 7.79 5.46
CA GLY A 548 56.80 7.07 6.31
C GLY A 548 58.21 6.96 5.71
N LEU A 549 58.36 7.03 4.38
CA LEU A 549 59.69 7.12 3.73
C LEU A 549 60.28 8.53 3.85
N LEU A 550 59.46 9.58 3.78
CA LEU A 550 59.86 10.97 4.00
C LEU A 550 60.31 11.23 5.45
N GLU A 551 59.74 10.53 6.43
CA GLU A 551 60.19 10.57 7.83
C GLU A 551 61.56 9.89 8.06
N ASN A 552 61.99 9.00 7.16
CA ASN A 552 63.27 8.27 7.25
C ASN A 552 64.43 8.95 6.49
N ASP A 553 64.16 9.96 5.67
CA ASP A 553 65.19 10.73 4.96
C ASP A 553 65.68 11.89 5.85
N ASN A 554 66.78 11.65 6.57
CA ASN A 554 67.37 12.53 7.60
C ASN A 554 67.87 13.92 7.11
N SER A 555 67.49 14.36 5.90
CA SER A 555 68.01 15.61 5.31
C SER A 555 67.18 16.86 5.61
N THR A 556 65.98 16.75 6.20
CA THR A 556 65.21 17.91 6.67
C THR A 556 64.52 17.64 8.00
N LYS A 557 65.00 18.30 9.07
CA LYS A 557 64.37 18.31 10.39
C LYS A 557 63.00 19.01 10.33
N TYR A 558 61.94 18.24 10.11
CA TYR A 558 60.59 18.64 10.53
C TYR A 558 60.00 17.54 11.41
N SER A 559 59.68 17.91 12.65
CA SER A 559 59.02 17.04 13.62
C SER A 559 57.54 17.38 13.64
N TYR A 560 56.69 16.50 13.12
CA TYR A 560 55.24 16.65 13.15
C TYR A 560 54.66 15.86 14.33
N ASN A 561 53.72 16.45 15.08
CA ASN A 561 53.16 15.79 16.26
C ASN A 561 52.00 14.83 15.90
N SER A 562 51.52 14.86 14.64
CA SER A 562 50.55 13.91 14.11
C SER A 562 50.57 13.87 12.57
N GLN A 563 50.10 12.77 11.98
CA GLN A 563 49.93 12.64 10.53
C GLN A 563 49.01 13.72 9.93
N GLU A 564 48.03 14.18 10.70
CA GLU A 564 47.07 15.21 10.27
C GLU A 564 47.72 16.61 10.17
N GLU A 565 48.75 16.86 10.98
CA GLU A 565 49.54 18.10 10.97
C GLU A 565 50.50 18.14 9.78
N ALA A 566 51.16 17.02 9.47
CA ALA A 566 52.00 16.87 8.28
C ALA A 566 51.20 17.07 6.98
N ILE A 567 49.98 16.52 6.92
CA ILE A 567 49.08 16.67 5.76
C ILE A 567 48.64 18.14 5.59
N LYS A 568 48.34 18.85 6.70
CA LYS A 568 47.97 20.27 6.66
C LYS A 568 49.12 21.17 6.20
N ASP A 569 50.35 20.88 6.60
CA ASP A 569 51.53 21.65 6.20
C ASP A 569 51.85 21.45 4.71
N LEU A 570 51.68 20.23 4.20
CA LEU A 570 51.79 19.91 2.77
C LEU A 570 50.75 20.66 1.91
N ILE A 571 49.57 20.93 2.47
CA ILE A 571 48.50 21.72 1.85
C ILE A 571 48.86 23.22 1.82
N LEU A 572 49.57 23.72 2.84
CA LEU A 572 49.90 25.15 3.02
C LEU A 572 51.20 25.60 2.33
N PHE A 573 52.15 24.70 2.06
CA PHE A 573 53.50 25.04 1.58
C PHE A 573 53.56 25.70 0.19
N ASN A 574 52.47 25.71 -0.60
CA ASN A 574 52.45 26.33 -1.93
C ASN A 574 51.73 27.69 -2.01
N SER A 575 51.11 28.14 -0.92
CA SER A 575 50.43 29.45 -0.89
C SER A 575 51.41 30.63 -0.80
N ASN A 576 52.64 30.42 -0.33
CA ASN A 576 53.60 31.49 -0.02
C ASN A 576 54.78 31.64 -1.01
N ASN A 577 54.89 30.81 -2.04
CA ASN A 577 55.98 30.92 -3.03
C ASN A 577 55.60 31.72 -4.30
N HIS A 578 54.41 32.32 -4.37
CA HIS A 578 53.99 33.16 -5.50
C HIS A 578 54.13 34.67 -5.29
N SER A 579 54.66 35.15 -4.16
CA SER A 579 54.80 36.60 -3.91
C SER A 579 56.18 37.18 -4.20
N ASN A 580 57.19 36.39 -4.57
CA ASN A 580 58.55 36.89 -4.84
C ASN A 580 59.19 36.23 -6.07
N ALA A 581 58.67 36.50 -7.28
CA ALA A 581 59.44 36.41 -8.52
C ALA A 581 58.80 37.25 -9.65
N SER A 582 59.47 38.35 -9.97
CA SER A 582 59.56 39.01 -11.28
C SER A 582 58.29 39.57 -11.95
N SER A 583 58.10 40.86 -11.69
CA SER A 583 57.87 41.89 -12.72
C SER A 583 58.91 41.85 -13.85
N SER A 584 58.49 41.63 -15.10
CA SER A 584 59.02 42.32 -16.31
C SER A 584 58.27 41.93 -17.60
N SER A 585 57.78 42.96 -18.31
CA SER A 585 57.49 43.06 -19.77
C SER A 585 56.53 42.05 -20.40
N LEU A 586 55.30 42.47 -20.71
CA LEU A 586 54.83 42.93 -22.03
C LEU A 586 54.74 41.81 -23.07
N LEU A 587 53.51 41.44 -23.47
CA LEU A 587 52.95 41.74 -24.80
C LEU A 587 51.48 41.30 -24.88
N GLU A 588 50.77 42.06 -25.71
CA GLU A 588 49.34 42.02 -26.02
C GLU A 588 48.93 40.70 -26.70
N ASP A 589 47.70 40.21 -26.46
CA ASP A 589 46.62 40.29 -27.46
C ASP A 589 45.42 39.35 -27.14
N GLU A 590 44.25 40.01 -27.20
CA GLU A 590 42.94 39.64 -27.74
C GLU A 590 42.10 38.43 -27.27
N GLU A 591 40.81 38.76 -27.26
CA GLU A 591 39.58 37.99 -27.01
C GLU A 591 39.45 36.70 -27.83
N VAL A 592 38.92 35.64 -27.21
CA VAL A 592 37.59 35.01 -27.45
C VAL A 592 37.30 34.01 -26.33
#